data_AF-A0A0M9FUC4-F1
#
_entry.id   AF-A0A0M9FUC4-F1
#
_cell.length_a   1.000
_cell.length_b   1.000
_cell.length_c   1.000
_cell.angle_alpha   90.00
_cell.angle_beta   90.00
_cell.angle_gamma   90.00
#
_symmetry.space_group_name_H-M   'P 1'
#
loop_
_entity.id
_entity.type
_entity.pdbx_description
1 polymer ?
#
loop_
_entity_poly.entity_id
_entity_poly.type
_entity_poly.pdbx_seq_one_letter_code
_entity_poly.pdbx_strand_id
1 'polypeptide(L)'
;MVVAVVFSITFKNAESEQAFLDAFAKLQQHCIHNEPGTLTYELHQVFDQGEPVPFQYIVLERYSNLYHFEEVHLKSSPFRTLFRNIGELEVSEQTLRVATNVAAQPTLDAKPDVWSENDIEDPLLRKGVLVFCGARHGNKPAYAEEARALATYIVEELKQPLVYGGGTVGVMGTLANEVKDRGGKIISVIPGSLSSREVSGQTIGDLIYTTATMSERKSIMFAHANTVVALPGGVGTFDELLEVLTLFQLNAYRPKIGIVNVEGFFDPFLALLHHLVAEGFLEEKIFGFVVIKPTAVELMKALRDFVPPPSPAASLVWKSRP
;
A
#
# COMPACT_ATOMS: atom_id res chain seq x y z
N MET A 1 -8.58 3.36 -14.77
CA MET A 1 -9.99 3.32 -14.36
C MET A 1 -10.20 2.05 -13.54
N VAL A 2 -10.37 2.19 -12.23
CA VAL A 2 -10.89 1.11 -11.40
C VAL A 2 -12.39 1.13 -11.61
N VAL A 3 -12.96 -0.01 -11.98
CA VAL A 3 -14.42 -0.11 -12.05
C VAL A 3 -14.88 -0.80 -10.79
N ALA A 4 -15.83 -0.17 -10.12
CA ALA A 4 -16.45 -0.73 -8.94
C ALA A 4 -17.93 -0.96 -9.20
N VAL A 5 -18.46 -2.05 -8.68
CA VAL A 5 -19.89 -2.31 -8.70
C VAL A 5 -20.33 -2.45 -7.26
N VAL A 6 -21.29 -1.62 -6.88
CA VAL A 6 -21.87 -1.64 -5.55
C VAL A 6 -23.19 -2.39 -5.62
N PHE A 7 -23.34 -3.35 -4.75
CA PHE A 7 -24.59 -4.05 -4.54
C PHE A 7 -25.07 -3.75 -3.13
N SER A 8 -26.29 -3.25 -3.02
CA SER A 8 -26.99 -3.22 -1.73
C SER A 8 -27.94 -4.41 -1.68
N ILE A 9 -27.81 -5.18 -0.61
CA ILE A 9 -28.43 -6.49 -0.47
C ILE A 9 -29.28 -6.46 0.79
N THR A 10 -30.55 -6.83 0.66
CA THR A 10 -31.49 -6.97 1.79
C THR A 10 -32.07 -8.36 1.80
N PHE A 11 -31.95 -9.06 2.94
CA PHE A 11 -32.52 -10.38 3.17
C PHE A 11 -33.86 -10.28 3.90
N LYS A 12 -34.80 -11.18 3.58
CA LYS A 12 -36.11 -11.24 4.28
C LYS A 12 -36.07 -12.05 5.57
N ASN A 13 -35.09 -12.94 5.70
CA ASN A 13 -34.96 -13.86 6.82
C ASN A 13 -33.49 -14.26 7.05
N ALA A 14 -33.20 -14.81 8.24
CA ALA A 14 -31.85 -15.22 8.65
C ALA A 14 -31.31 -16.44 7.89
N GLU A 15 -32.19 -17.31 7.37
CA GLU A 15 -31.77 -18.50 6.61
C GLU A 15 -31.15 -18.09 5.26
N SER A 16 -31.76 -17.14 4.56
CA SER A 16 -31.24 -16.56 3.32
C SER A 16 -29.98 -15.73 3.55
N GLU A 17 -29.89 -15.00 4.67
CA GLU A 17 -28.68 -14.26 5.07
C GLU A 17 -27.50 -15.22 5.29
N GLN A 18 -27.69 -16.27 6.09
CA GLN A 18 -26.63 -17.24 6.37
C GLN A 18 -26.21 -18.01 5.10
N ALA A 19 -27.17 -18.44 4.29
CA ALA A 19 -26.89 -19.12 3.01
C ALA A 19 -26.07 -18.23 2.06
N PHE A 20 -26.34 -16.92 2.06
CA PHE A 20 -25.53 -15.95 1.31
C PHE A 20 -24.13 -15.80 1.87
N LEU A 21 -23.96 -15.61 3.18
CA LEU A 21 -22.64 -15.42 3.80
C LEU A 21 -21.71 -16.62 3.53
N ASP A 22 -22.25 -17.84 3.63
CA ASP A 22 -21.51 -19.08 3.36
C ASP A 22 -21.10 -19.21 1.88
N ALA A 23 -21.99 -18.83 0.96
CA ALA A 23 -21.71 -18.86 -0.47
C ALA A 23 -20.72 -17.74 -0.87
N PHE A 24 -20.85 -16.55 -0.28
CA PHE A 24 -20.00 -15.40 -0.51
C PHE A 24 -18.56 -15.64 -0.04
N ALA A 25 -18.38 -16.25 1.13
CA ALA A 25 -17.05 -16.62 1.63
C ALA A 25 -16.31 -17.59 0.68
N LYS A 26 -17.03 -18.58 0.11
CA LYS A 26 -16.47 -19.51 -0.89
C LYS A 26 -16.09 -18.80 -2.19
N LEU A 27 -16.92 -17.86 -2.65
CA LEU A 27 -16.65 -17.04 -3.82
C LEU A 27 -15.41 -16.16 -3.62
N GLN A 28 -15.31 -15.47 -2.48
CA GLN A 28 -14.19 -14.61 -2.13
C GLN A 28 -12.88 -15.40 -2.09
N GLN A 29 -12.88 -16.59 -1.45
CA GLN A 29 -11.72 -17.49 -1.44
C GLN A 29 -11.34 -18.00 -2.84
N HIS A 30 -12.33 -18.36 -3.67
CA HIS A 30 -12.10 -18.78 -5.05
C HIS A 30 -11.43 -17.68 -5.89
N CYS A 31 -11.90 -16.43 -5.80
CA CYS A 31 -11.31 -15.30 -6.53
C CYS A 31 -9.93 -14.92 -6.01
N ILE A 32 -9.71 -14.95 -4.69
CA ILE A 32 -8.37 -14.73 -4.11
C ILE A 32 -7.37 -15.77 -4.63
N HIS A 33 -7.78 -17.02 -4.80
CA HIS A 33 -6.89 -18.11 -5.24
C HIS A 33 -6.67 -18.16 -6.75
N ASN A 34 -7.70 -17.90 -7.55
CA ASN A 34 -7.67 -18.14 -9.00
C ASN A 34 -7.54 -16.85 -9.85
N GLU A 35 -7.89 -15.68 -9.29
CA GLU A 35 -7.90 -14.39 -10.01
C GLU A 35 -7.30 -13.22 -9.18
N PRO A 36 -6.11 -13.40 -8.54
CA PRO A 36 -5.57 -12.42 -7.61
C PRO A 36 -5.26 -11.07 -8.26
N GLY A 37 -5.83 -9.99 -7.72
CA GLY A 37 -5.61 -8.61 -8.20
C GLY A 37 -6.40 -8.25 -9.47
N THR A 38 -7.19 -9.16 -10.02
CA THR A 38 -8.10 -8.90 -11.15
C THR A 38 -9.47 -8.44 -10.67
N LEU A 39 -10.03 -9.21 -9.73
CA LEU A 39 -11.34 -8.99 -9.12
C LEU A 39 -11.22 -9.19 -7.61
N THR A 40 -11.74 -8.25 -6.84
CA THR A 40 -11.83 -8.37 -5.38
C THR A 40 -13.25 -8.12 -4.92
N TYR A 41 -13.63 -8.83 -3.86
CA TYR A 41 -14.93 -8.73 -3.21
C TYR A 41 -14.75 -8.24 -1.79
N GLU A 42 -15.50 -7.21 -1.43
CA GLU A 42 -15.62 -6.75 -0.04
C GLU A 42 -17.08 -6.86 0.38
N LEU A 43 -17.32 -7.27 1.63
CA LEU A 43 -18.64 -7.29 2.25
C LEU A 43 -18.63 -6.34 3.43
N HIS A 44 -19.62 -5.47 3.48
CA HIS A 44 -19.79 -4.46 4.50
C HIS A 44 -21.19 -4.61 5.12
N GLN A 45 -21.27 -4.58 6.44
CA GLN A 45 -22.56 -4.50 7.13
C GLN A 45 -23.06 -3.06 7.11
N VAL A 46 -24.36 -2.87 6.88
CA VAL A 46 -24.98 -1.55 6.93
C VAL A 46 -25.19 -1.16 8.39
N PHE A 47 -24.92 0.11 8.74
CA PHE A 47 -25.17 0.68 10.05
C PHE A 47 -26.07 1.90 9.95
N ASP A 48 -26.98 2.07 10.90
CA ASP A 48 -27.79 3.27 11.10
C ASP A 48 -27.60 3.77 12.54
N GLN A 49 -27.19 5.03 12.68
CA GLN A 49 -26.86 5.65 13.96
C GLN A 49 -25.88 4.84 14.84
N GLY A 50 -25.00 4.07 14.20
CA GLY A 50 -24.00 3.24 14.88
C GLY A 50 -24.45 1.82 15.22
N GLU A 51 -25.71 1.47 14.97
CA GLU A 51 -26.23 0.12 15.17
C GLU A 51 -26.30 -0.64 13.83
N PRO A 52 -25.94 -1.94 13.80
CA PRO A 52 -26.01 -2.72 12.57
C PRO A 52 -27.47 -2.87 12.15
N VAL A 53 -27.76 -2.54 10.90
CA VAL A 53 -29.06 -2.79 10.31
C VAL A 53 -29.14 -4.28 10.02
N PRO A 54 -30.05 -5.03 10.66
CA PRO A 54 -30.17 -6.47 10.44
C PRO A 54 -30.49 -6.77 8.98
N PHE A 55 -29.93 -7.85 8.44
CA PHE A 55 -30.23 -8.35 7.10
C PHE A 55 -29.86 -7.41 5.95
N GLN A 56 -29.03 -6.38 6.19
CA GLN A 56 -28.60 -5.44 5.17
C GLN A 56 -27.08 -5.37 5.04
N TYR A 57 -26.63 -5.54 3.79
CA TYR A 57 -25.21 -5.58 3.46
C TYR A 57 -24.92 -4.83 2.17
N ILE A 58 -23.69 -4.35 2.08
CA ILE A 58 -23.12 -3.79 0.86
C ILE A 58 -22.01 -4.73 0.40
N VAL A 59 -22.09 -5.16 -0.86
CA VAL A 59 -20.98 -5.83 -1.53
C VAL A 59 -20.34 -4.89 -2.52
N LEU A 60 -19.01 -4.81 -2.46
CA LEU A 60 -18.21 -4.06 -3.40
C LEU A 60 -17.39 -5.03 -4.25
N GLU A 61 -17.67 -5.05 -5.55
CA GLU A 61 -16.82 -5.68 -6.55
C GLU A 61 -15.85 -4.64 -7.09
N ARG A 62 -14.54 -4.91 -7.03
CA ARG A 62 -13.54 -4.04 -7.65
C ARG A 62 -12.76 -4.77 -8.72
N TYR A 63 -12.70 -4.15 -9.88
CA TYR A 63 -11.91 -4.58 -11.03
C TYR A 63 -10.68 -3.70 -11.18
N SER A 64 -9.52 -4.32 -11.40
CA SER A 64 -8.26 -3.56 -11.53
C SER A 64 -8.17 -2.70 -12.79
N ASN A 65 -8.99 -2.96 -13.81
CA ASN A 65 -9.12 -2.09 -14.98
C ASN A 65 -10.46 -2.30 -15.72
N LEU A 66 -10.76 -1.43 -16.70
CA LEU A 66 -11.97 -1.54 -17.55
C LEU A 66 -12.04 -2.86 -18.31
N TYR A 67 -10.91 -3.36 -18.82
CA TYR A 67 -10.87 -4.61 -19.57
C TYR A 67 -11.31 -5.80 -18.69
N HIS A 68 -10.84 -5.88 -17.44
CA HIS A 68 -11.29 -6.89 -16.48
C HIS A 68 -12.76 -6.73 -16.11
N PHE A 69 -13.26 -5.49 -16.00
CA PHE A 69 -14.68 -5.24 -15.83
C PHE A 69 -15.51 -5.70 -17.04
N GLU A 70 -15.08 -5.40 -18.27
CA GLU A 70 -15.80 -5.78 -19.49
C GLU A 70 -15.77 -7.29 -19.74
N GLU A 71 -14.63 -7.95 -19.53
CA GLU A 71 -14.48 -9.39 -19.72
C GLU A 71 -15.14 -10.20 -18.60
N VAL A 72 -15.04 -9.77 -17.33
CA VAL A 72 -15.51 -10.55 -16.17
C VAL A 72 -16.89 -10.12 -15.70
N HIS A 73 -17.15 -8.82 -15.50
CA HIS A 73 -18.45 -8.33 -15.00
C HIS A 73 -19.56 -8.43 -16.05
N LEU A 74 -19.32 -7.87 -17.24
CA LEU A 74 -20.37 -7.71 -18.25
C LEU A 74 -20.71 -9.02 -18.96
N LYS A 75 -19.72 -9.91 -19.17
CA LYS A 75 -19.95 -11.19 -19.85
C LYS A 75 -20.35 -12.33 -18.90
N SER A 76 -19.79 -12.38 -17.69
CA SER A 76 -20.02 -13.50 -16.77
C SER A 76 -19.78 -13.17 -15.29
N SER A 77 -20.45 -12.14 -14.74
CA SER A 77 -20.30 -11.76 -13.31
C SER A 77 -20.52 -12.99 -12.39
N PRO A 78 -19.45 -13.44 -11.67
CA PRO A 78 -19.54 -14.57 -10.76
C PRO A 78 -20.53 -14.30 -9.62
N PHE A 79 -20.61 -13.05 -9.16
CA PHE A 79 -21.52 -12.62 -8.11
C PHE A 79 -22.98 -12.62 -8.53
N ARG A 80 -23.30 -12.18 -9.75
CA ARG A 80 -24.68 -12.30 -10.27
C ARG A 80 -25.14 -13.75 -10.37
N THR A 81 -24.22 -14.69 -10.53
CA THR A 81 -24.52 -16.13 -10.56
C THR A 81 -24.77 -16.69 -9.16
N LEU A 82 -24.19 -16.09 -8.11
CA LEU A 82 -24.44 -16.41 -6.70
C LEU A 82 -25.93 -16.29 -6.34
N PHE A 83 -26.62 -15.28 -6.86
CA PHE A 83 -28.02 -14.98 -6.51
C PHE A 83 -29.02 -15.99 -7.04
N ARG A 84 -28.73 -16.70 -8.14
CA ARG A 84 -29.72 -17.59 -8.78
C ARG A 84 -30.17 -18.75 -7.87
N ASN A 85 -29.36 -19.08 -6.87
CA ASN A 85 -29.60 -20.19 -5.95
C ASN A 85 -29.99 -19.73 -4.54
N ILE A 86 -30.10 -18.42 -4.28
CA ILE A 86 -30.47 -17.84 -2.98
C ILE A 86 -31.89 -17.27 -3.09
N GLY A 87 -32.85 -17.88 -2.39
CA GLY A 87 -34.25 -17.44 -2.37
C GLY A 87 -34.47 -16.21 -1.48
N GLU A 88 -35.54 -15.46 -1.77
CA GLU A 88 -36.04 -14.35 -0.92
C GLU A 88 -35.05 -13.19 -0.68
N LEU A 89 -34.35 -12.78 -1.73
CA LEU A 89 -33.37 -11.71 -1.73
C LEU A 89 -33.84 -10.50 -2.55
N GLU A 90 -33.63 -9.29 -2.03
CA GLU A 90 -33.74 -8.05 -2.80
C GLU A 90 -32.34 -7.46 -3.02
N VAL A 91 -31.96 -7.32 -4.29
CA VAL A 91 -30.65 -6.78 -4.69
C VAL A 91 -30.88 -5.54 -5.53
N SER A 92 -30.27 -4.43 -5.12
CA SER A 92 -30.12 -3.27 -5.98
C SER A 92 -28.66 -3.18 -6.42
N GLU A 93 -28.46 -3.16 -7.73
CA GLU A 93 -27.14 -3.01 -8.33
C GLU A 93 -26.97 -1.57 -8.80
N GLN A 94 -25.87 -0.97 -8.37
CA GLN A 94 -25.41 0.31 -8.88
C GLN A 94 -24.00 0.13 -9.43
N THR A 95 -23.89 0.12 -10.76
CA THR A 95 -22.59 0.17 -11.43
C THR A 95 -21.98 1.55 -11.26
N LEU A 96 -20.95 1.66 -10.42
CA LEU A 96 -20.21 2.90 -10.23
C LEU A 96 -18.99 2.89 -11.14
N ARG A 97 -19.15 3.45 -12.34
CA ARG A 97 -18.01 3.86 -13.15
C ARG A 97 -17.41 5.11 -12.52
N VAL A 98 -16.40 4.92 -11.67
CA VAL A 98 -15.61 6.05 -11.19
C VAL A 98 -14.67 6.48 -12.30
N ALA A 99 -15.18 7.38 -13.14
CA ALA A 99 -14.38 8.26 -13.98
C ALA A 99 -14.44 9.67 -13.35
N THR A 100 -13.30 10.30 -13.19
CA THR A 100 -13.18 11.74 -12.94
C THR A 100 -13.87 12.48 -14.12
N ASN A 101 -15.10 12.98 -13.97
CA ASN A 101 -15.91 13.58 -15.05
C ASN A 101 -15.44 15.03 -15.38
N VAL A 102 -15.52 15.59 -16.62
CA VAL A 102 -16.72 15.97 -17.42
C VAL A 102 -16.50 15.92 -18.97
N ALA A 103 -17.60 15.61 -19.70
CA ALA A 103 -17.99 15.67 -21.14
C ALA A 103 -17.14 16.49 -22.17
N ALA A 104 -17.07 16.21 -23.48
CA ALA A 104 -17.63 15.20 -24.40
C ALA A 104 -16.58 14.91 -25.51
N GLN A 105 -16.69 13.73 -26.14
CA GLN A 105 -15.70 13.04 -26.99
C GLN A 105 -15.03 13.88 -28.10
N PRO A 106 -13.77 13.54 -28.39
CA PRO A 106 -13.43 12.89 -29.65
C PRO A 106 -12.91 11.48 -29.38
N THR A 107 -13.27 10.52 -30.24
CA THR A 107 -12.71 9.16 -30.25
C THR A 107 -11.18 9.24 -30.27
N LEU A 108 -10.53 8.89 -29.15
CA LEU A 108 -9.08 8.92 -29.00
C LEU A 108 -8.54 7.50 -29.11
N ASP A 109 -8.45 7.01 -30.35
CA ASP A 109 -7.43 6.05 -30.77
C ASP A 109 -6.01 6.66 -30.73
N ALA A 110 -5.79 7.70 -29.91
CA ALA A 110 -4.51 8.31 -29.64
C ALA A 110 -4.42 8.60 -28.14
N LYS A 111 -3.69 7.73 -27.43
CA LYS A 111 -3.25 7.97 -26.05
C LYS A 111 -2.49 9.32 -26.03
N PRO A 112 -2.79 10.28 -25.13
CA PRO A 112 -1.91 11.41 -24.93
C PRO A 112 -0.59 10.89 -24.35
N ASP A 113 0.53 11.40 -24.85
CA ASP A 113 1.88 10.91 -24.53
C ASP A 113 2.27 11.04 -23.04
N VAL A 114 1.49 11.73 -22.20
CA VAL A 114 1.82 12.01 -20.79
C VAL A 114 0.58 11.95 -19.89
N TRP A 115 0.52 10.96 -19.00
CA TRP A 115 -0.41 10.84 -17.87
C TRP A 115 0.42 11.01 -16.59
N SER A 116 0.05 11.89 -15.65
CA SER A 116 0.85 12.18 -14.45
C SER A 116 0.17 11.64 -13.19
N GLU A 117 0.93 11.04 -12.26
CA GLU A 117 0.42 10.67 -10.92
C GLU A 117 -0.13 11.89 -10.14
N ASN A 118 0.20 13.11 -10.57
CA ASN A 118 -0.29 14.36 -10.00
C ASN A 118 -1.80 14.61 -10.24
N ASP A 119 -2.44 13.87 -11.15
CA ASP A 119 -3.85 14.03 -11.51
C ASP A 119 -4.81 13.27 -10.56
N ILE A 120 -4.29 12.52 -9.57
CA ILE A 120 -5.10 11.85 -8.54
C ILE A 120 -5.38 12.82 -7.40
N GLU A 121 -6.61 13.30 -7.18
CA GLU A 121 -6.86 14.37 -6.20
C GLU A 121 -6.73 13.94 -4.73
N ASP A 122 -7.04 12.68 -4.38
CA ASP A 122 -6.89 12.17 -3.01
C ASP A 122 -5.48 11.61 -2.77
N PRO A 123 -4.69 12.18 -1.85
CA PRO A 123 -3.36 11.67 -1.53
C PRO A 123 -3.36 10.19 -1.10
N LEU A 124 -4.39 9.69 -0.42
CA LEU A 124 -4.44 8.29 0.02
C LEU A 124 -4.55 7.29 -1.13
N LEU A 125 -4.95 7.74 -2.32
CA LEU A 125 -5.03 6.92 -3.53
C LEU A 125 -3.75 7.00 -4.38
N ARG A 126 -2.80 7.88 -4.02
CA ARG A 126 -1.48 7.97 -4.65
C ARG A 126 -0.52 6.97 -4.03
N LYS A 127 0.54 6.63 -4.78
CA LYS A 127 1.70 5.94 -4.20
C LYS A 127 2.42 6.90 -3.26
N GLY A 128 2.70 6.41 -2.06
CA GLY A 128 3.32 7.17 -0.98
C GLY A 128 4.83 6.96 -0.85
N VAL A 129 5.35 7.58 0.21
CA VAL A 129 6.72 7.40 0.69
C VAL A 129 6.68 6.40 1.84
N LEU A 130 7.23 5.21 1.62
CA LEU A 130 7.41 4.19 2.65
C LEU A 130 8.67 4.49 3.45
N VAL A 131 8.53 4.64 4.77
CA VAL A 131 9.66 4.93 5.65
C VAL A 131 9.90 3.80 6.64
N PHE A 132 11.09 3.20 6.56
CA PHE A 132 11.60 2.28 7.57
C PHE A 132 12.45 3.05 8.57
N CYS A 133 12.18 2.87 9.87
CA CYS A 133 12.87 3.60 10.93
C CYS A 133 12.75 2.89 12.28
N GLY A 134 13.60 3.29 13.23
CA GLY A 134 13.64 2.65 14.55
C GLY A 134 12.41 2.92 15.42
N ALA A 135 11.92 1.87 16.09
CA ALA A 135 10.96 1.98 17.20
C ALA A 135 11.57 2.58 18.48
N ARG A 136 12.88 2.86 18.50
CA ARG A 136 13.59 3.56 19.58
C ARG A 136 14.08 4.92 19.08
N HIS A 137 14.26 5.87 19.99
CA HIS A 137 14.75 7.21 19.66
C HIS A 137 16.23 7.22 19.19
N GLY A 138 17.00 6.21 19.59
CA GLY A 138 18.45 6.24 19.51
C GLY A 138 19.06 7.21 20.54
N ASN A 139 20.38 7.40 20.45
CA ASN A 139 21.14 8.19 21.44
C ASN A 139 21.50 9.59 20.96
N LYS A 140 21.12 9.96 19.73
CA LYS A 140 21.47 11.25 19.12
C LYS A 140 20.20 12.00 18.70
N PRO A 141 20.07 13.30 19.02
CA PRO A 141 18.89 14.10 18.65
C PRO A 141 18.70 14.21 17.13
N ALA A 142 19.81 14.20 16.38
CA ALA A 142 19.83 14.29 14.92
C ALA A 142 18.91 13.25 14.24
N TYR A 143 18.73 12.06 14.82
CA TYR A 143 17.85 11.03 14.24
C TYR A 143 16.38 11.45 14.24
N ALA A 144 15.92 12.11 15.32
CA ALA A 144 14.57 12.63 15.42
C ALA A 144 14.39 13.91 14.60
N GLU A 145 15.44 14.73 14.49
CA GLU A 145 15.44 15.93 13.65
C GLU A 145 15.28 15.59 12.17
N GLU A 146 16.01 14.60 11.67
CA GLU A 146 15.88 14.14 10.28
C GLU A 146 14.54 13.45 10.01
N ALA A 147 13.95 12.77 11.00
CA ALA A 147 12.59 12.26 10.89
C ALA A 147 11.56 13.38 10.71
N ARG A 148 11.67 14.47 11.48
CA ARG A 148 10.79 15.64 11.33
C ARG A 148 11.01 16.36 9.99
N ALA A 149 12.26 16.50 9.57
CA ALA A 149 12.60 17.10 8.28
C ALA A 149 12.02 16.27 7.11
N LEU A 150 12.11 14.94 7.18
CA LEU A 150 11.50 14.05 6.20
C LEU A 150 9.98 14.19 6.17
N ALA A 151 9.32 14.13 7.33
CA ALA A 151 7.87 14.32 7.43
C ALA A 151 7.41 15.64 6.82
N THR A 152 8.09 16.74 7.17
CA THR A 152 7.81 18.07 6.63
C THR A 152 7.88 18.07 5.09
N TYR A 153 8.94 17.49 4.53
CA TYR A 153 9.11 17.41 3.08
C TYR A 153 8.03 16.55 2.41
N ILE A 154 7.66 15.41 2.99
CA ILE A 154 6.60 14.54 2.46
C ILE A 154 5.27 15.31 2.36
N VAL A 155 4.91 16.07 3.39
CA VAL A 155 3.64 16.78 3.44
C VAL A 155 3.62 18.02 2.56
N GLU A 156 4.64 18.88 2.69
CA GLU A 156 4.62 20.22 2.08
C GLU A 156 5.05 20.20 0.61
N GLU A 157 6.09 19.43 0.28
CA GLU A 157 6.69 19.43 -1.05
C GLU A 157 6.10 18.34 -1.95
N LEU A 158 5.92 17.12 -1.41
CA LEU A 158 5.45 15.98 -2.22
C LEU A 158 3.93 15.83 -2.23
N LYS A 159 3.26 16.21 -1.13
CA LYS A 159 1.81 16.00 -0.95
C LYS A 159 1.41 14.54 -1.19
N GLN A 160 2.25 13.63 -0.69
CA GLN A 160 2.07 12.18 -0.79
C GLN A 160 1.78 11.60 0.60
N PRO A 161 1.10 10.44 0.67
CA PRO A 161 0.87 9.78 1.95
C PRO A 161 2.19 9.20 2.48
N LEU A 162 2.37 9.27 3.80
CA LEU A 162 3.35 8.46 4.52
C LEU A 162 2.84 7.02 4.59
N VAL A 163 3.68 6.05 4.23
CA VAL A 163 3.43 4.63 4.51
C VAL A 163 4.44 4.19 5.57
N TYR A 164 3.98 3.54 6.64
CA TYR A 164 4.88 3.09 7.71
C TYR A 164 4.33 1.92 8.52
N GLY A 165 5.16 1.45 9.45
CA GLY A 165 4.93 0.25 10.23
C GLY A 165 3.98 0.35 11.44
N GLY A 166 3.37 1.51 11.70
CA GLY A 166 2.33 1.66 12.72
C GLY A 166 2.80 1.88 14.17
N GLY A 167 4.11 1.96 14.44
CA GLY A 167 4.65 2.20 15.78
C GLY A 167 4.52 3.66 16.23
N THR A 168 4.26 3.87 17.52
CA THR A 168 3.96 5.21 18.08
C THR A 168 5.10 5.85 18.86
N VAL A 169 6.24 5.17 18.97
CA VAL A 169 7.40 5.59 19.77
C VAL A 169 8.68 5.66 18.93
N GLY A 170 9.71 6.31 19.46
CA GLY A 170 11.02 6.38 18.82
C GLY A 170 11.07 7.30 17.60
N VAL A 171 11.98 7.00 16.67
CA VAL A 171 12.07 7.72 15.39
C VAL A 171 10.75 7.59 14.61
N MET A 172 10.15 6.39 14.66
CA MET A 172 8.86 6.11 14.00
C MET A 172 7.72 6.97 14.53
N GLY A 173 7.56 7.05 15.85
CA GLY A 173 6.57 7.92 16.48
C GLY A 173 6.81 9.40 16.16
N THR A 174 8.08 9.84 16.16
CA THR A 174 8.44 11.22 15.80
C THR A 174 7.99 11.56 14.37
N LEU A 175 8.28 10.68 13.41
CA LEU A 175 7.89 10.83 12.01
C LEU A 175 6.36 10.92 11.84
N ALA A 176 5.63 9.95 12.42
CA ALA A 176 4.19 9.86 12.25
C ALA A 176 3.44 11.04 12.90
N ASN A 177 3.87 11.48 14.08
CA ASN A 177 3.29 12.67 14.72
C ASN A 177 3.53 13.92 13.89
N GLU A 178 4.76 14.13 13.38
CA GLU A 178 5.06 15.31 12.56
C GLU A 178 4.23 15.35 11.27
N VAL A 179 4.02 14.21 10.60
CA VAL A 179 3.15 14.14 9.42
C VAL A 179 1.71 14.49 9.78
N LYS A 180 1.20 13.93 10.89
CA LYS A 180 -0.17 14.18 11.37
C LYS A 180 -0.37 15.65 11.75
N ASP A 181 0.55 16.24 12.50
CA ASP A 181 0.45 17.61 13.00
C ASP A 181 0.45 18.64 11.85
N ARG A 182 1.03 18.27 10.70
CA ARG A 182 1.00 19.07 9.46
C ARG A 182 -0.20 18.78 8.55
N GLY A 183 -1.13 17.92 8.97
CA GLY A 183 -2.30 17.53 8.18
C GLY A 183 -1.98 16.60 7.00
N GLY A 184 -0.83 15.95 7.03
CA GLY A 184 -0.46 14.92 6.06
C GLY A 184 -1.30 13.64 6.20
N LYS A 185 -1.29 12.82 5.15
CA LYS A 185 -2.00 11.54 5.11
C LYS A 185 -1.10 10.38 5.47
N ILE A 186 -1.62 9.43 6.27
CA ILE A 186 -0.83 8.31 6.81
C ILE A 186 -1.53 6.98 6.55
N ILE A 187 -0.80 6.05 5.92
CA ILE A 187 -1.16 4.64 5.76
C ILE A 187 -0.32 3.84 6.76
N SER A 188 -0.99 3.21 7.71
CA SER A 188 -0.38 2.42 8.78
C SER A 188 -0.58 0.93 8.53
N VAL A 189 0.48 0.13 8.64
CA VAL A 189 0.39 -1.33 8.52
C VAL A 189 1.00 -1.99 9.76
N ILE A 190 0.13 -2.55 10.61
CA ILE A 190 0.51 -3.10 11.91
C ILE A 190 0.12 -4.57 12.06
N PRO A 191 1.00 -5.45 12.54
CA PRO A 191 0.63 -6.81 12.87
C PRO A 191 -0.28 -6.85 14.11
N GLY A 192 -1.38 -7.61 14.05
CA GLY A 192 -2.32 -7.73 15.17
C GLY A 192 -1.65 -8.20 16.47
N SER A 193 -0.60 -9.03 16.35
CA SER A 193 0.20 -9.56 17.46
C SER A 193 1.13 -8.53 18.14
N LEU A 194 1.43 -7.41 17.49
CA LEU A 194 2.34 -6.36 17.99
C LEU A 194 1.62 -5.13 18.53
N SER A 195 0.29 -5.07 18.39
CA SER A 195 -0.58 -3.99 18.90
C SER A 195 -0.37 -3.67 20.39
N SER A 196 0.09 -4.63 21.20
CA SER A 196 0.33 -4.46 22.64
C SER A 196 1.80 -4.17 23.03
N ARG A 197 2.77 -4.34 22.13
CA ARG A 197 4.22 -4.22 22.45
C ARG A 197 4.91 -3.02 21.81
N GLU A 198 4.51 -2.63 20.60
CA GLU A 198 5.13 -1.53 19.86
C GLU A 198 4.27 -0.26 19.84
N VAL A 199 3.04 -0.36 20.35
CA VAL A 199 2.10 0.76 20.44
C VAL A 199 1.82 1.03 21.92
N SER A 200 2.39 2.10 22.46
CA SER A 200 2.08 2.56 23.82
C SER A 200 0.86 3.49 23.86
N GLY A 201 0.02 3.47 22.81
CA GLY A 201 -1.08 4.41 22.57
C GLY A 201 -1.98 3.96 21.41
N GLN A 202 -2.73 4.89 20.78
CA GLN A 202 -3.48 4.59 19.56
C GLN A 202 -2.57 4.72 18.33
N THR A 203 -2.65 3.75 17.42
CA THR A 203 -1.96 3.78 16.12
C THR A 203 -2.33 5.05 15.34
N ILE A 204 -1.32 5.71 14.76
CA ILE A 204 -1.52 6.91 13.94
C ILE A 204 -1.69 6.49 12.49
N GLY A 205 -2.85 6.77 11.88
CA GLY A 205 -3.13 6.50 10.47
C GLY A 205 -4.54 6.94 10.05
N ASP A 206 -4.70 7.43 8.83
CA ASP A 206 -6.01 7.62 8.17
C ASP A 206 -6.53 6.29 7.60
N LEU A 207 -5.61 5.45 7.13
CA LEU A 207 -5.89 4.09 6.67
C LEU A 207 -5.02 3.11 7.47
N ILE A 208 -5.64 2.16 8.18
CA ILE A 208 -4.95 1.24 9.08
C ILE A 208 -5.23 -0.19 8.64
N TYR A 209 -4.16 -0.89 8.24
CA TYR A 209 -4.17 -2.32 7.97
C TYR A 209 -3.69 -3.09 9.19
N THR A 210 -4.48 -4.06 9.64
CA THR A 210 -4.06 -5.03 10.65
C THR A 210 -3.73 -6.36 9.97
N THR A 211 -2.51 -6.86 10.14
CA THR A 211 -2.05 -8.07 9.45
C THR A 211 -1.86 -9.24 10.41
N ALA A 212 -2.02 -10.46 9.90
CA ALA A 212 -1.75 -11.68 10.66
C ALA A 212 -0.24 -11.99 10.71
N THR A 213 0.51 -11.60 9.67
CA THR A 213 1.94 -11.93 9.52
C THR A 213 2.80 -10.70 9.19
N MET A 214 4.11 -10.83 9.40
CA MET A 214 5.11 -9.83 8.98
C MET A 214 5.28 -9.79 7.46
N SER A 215 5.15 -10.92 6.76
CA SER A 215 5.23 -11.00 5.30
C SER A 215 4.08 -10.22 4.64
N GLU A 216 2.86 -10.40 5.16
CA GLU A 216 1.68 -9.64 4.73
C GLU A 216 1.85 -8.15 5.00
N ARG A 217 2.36 -7.79 6.19
CA ARG A 217 2.68 -6.41 6.56
C ARG A 217 3.57 -5.74 5.53
N LYS A 218 4.70 -6.37 5.18
CA LYS A 218 5.65 -5.86 4.19
C LYS A 218 5.03 -5.75 2.80
N SER A 219 4.25 -6.76 2.40
CA SER A 219 3.59 -6.78 1.09
C SER A 219 2.61 -5.62 0.90
N ILE A 220 1.79 -5.34 1.92
CA ILE A 220 0.86 -4.18 1.91
C ILE A 220 1.67 -2.88 1.84
N MET A 221 2.70 -2.71 2.67
CA MET A 221 3.54 -1.49 2.63
C MET A 221 4.15 -1.24 1.24
N PHE A 222 4.69 -2.29 0.58
CA PHE A 222 5.26 -2.16 -0.77
C PHE A 222 4.19 -1.83 -1.82
N ALA A 223 2.98 -2.38 -1.66
CA ALA A 223 1.86 -2.09 -2.54
C ALA A 223 1.40 -0.62 -2.47
N HIS A 224 1.67 0.10 -1.38
CA HIS A 224 1.28 1.50 -1.23
C HIS A 224 2.37 2.51 -1.58
N ALA A 225 3.59 2.08 -1.91
CA ALA A 225 4.73 2.99 -2.08
C ALA A 225 5.48 2.82 -3.40
N ASN A 226 5.91 3.94 -3.98
CA ASN A 226 6.86 3.99 -5.11
C ASN A 226 8.21 4.62 -4.72
N THR A 227 8.32 5.11 -3.48
CA THR A 227 9.54 5.64 -2.88
C THR A 227 9.72 5.00 -1.52
N VAL A 228 10.93 4.51 -1.24
CA VAL A 228 11.31 3.87 0.02
C VAL A 228 12.47 4.66 0.63
N VAL A 229 12.35 5.04 1.89
CA VAL A 229 13.38 5.76 2.64
C VAL A 229 13.71 5.01 3.92
N ALA A 230 14.99 4.80 4.18
CA ALA A 230 15.47 4.32 5.47
C ALA A 230 16.03 5.47 6.31
N LEU A 231 15.50 5.63 7.52
CA LEU A 231 16.06 6.43 8.60
C LEU A 231 16.80 5.52 9.60
N PRO A 232 17.61 6.06 10.52
CA PRO A 232 18.25 5.28 11.58
C PRO A 232 17.28 4.35 12.33
N GLY A 233 17.69 3.10 12.51
CA GLY A 233 16.83 2.06 13.06
C GLY A 233 17.58 0.79 13.48
N GLY A 234 16.81 -0.18 14.00
CA GLY A 234 17.35 -1.44 14.49
C GLY A 234 17.28 -2.55 13.44
N VAL A 235 17.37 -3.81 13.89
CA VAL A 235 17.32 -5.00 13.03
C VAL A 235 16.11 -5.01 12.10
N GLY A 236 14.93 -4.58 12.56
CA GLY A 236 13.74 -4.50 11.71
C GLY A 236 13.89 -3.58 10.51
N THR A 237 14.54 -2.42 10.68
CA THR A 237 14.82 -1.49 9.58
C THR A 237 15.78 -2.11 8.56
N PHE A 238 16.78 -2.89 9.02
CA PHE A 238 17.69 -3.60 8.14
C PHE A 238 17.03 -4.78 7.42
N ASP A 239 16.13 -5.53 8.07
CA ASP A 239 15.31 -6.59 7.45
C ASP A 239 14.50 -6.02 6.29
N GLU A 240 13.76 -4.94 6.54
CA GLU A 240 12.91 -4.28 5.55
C GLU A 240 13.73 -3.70 4.39
N LEU A 241 14.87 -3.07 4.68
CA LEU A 241 15.76 -2.50 3.66
C LEU A 241 16.40 -3.58 2.77
N LEU A 242 16.94 -4.66 3.37
CA LEU A 242 17.55 -5.77 2.63
C LEU A 242 16.52 -6.50 1.76
N GLU A 243 15.28 -6.61 2.23
CA GLU A 243 14.21 -7.19 1.44
C GLU A 243 13.86 -6.34 0.22
N VAL A 244 13.78 -5.02 0.36
CA VAL A 244 13.57 -4.12 -0.77
C VAL A 244 14.73 -4.23 -1.77
N LEU A 245 15.98 -4.28 -1.30
CA LEU A 245 17.14 -4.47 -2.18
C LEU A 245 17.10 -5.82 -2.91
N THR A 246 16.67 -6.88 -2.24
CA THR A 246 16.52 -8.22 -2.83
C THR A 246 15.41 -8.22 -3.89
N LEU A 247 14.24 -7.68 -3.57
CA LEU A 247 13.13 -7.53 -4.53
C LEU A 247 13.52 -6.64 -5.70
N PHE A 248 14.37 -5.64 -5.44
CA PHE A 248 14.98 -4.84 -6.47
C PHE A 248 15.87 -5.73 -7.35
N GLN A 249 16.84 -6.47 -6.84
CA GLN A 249 17.66 -7.36 -7.66
C GLN A 249 16.82 -8.36 -8.51
N LEU A 250 15.69 -8.83 -7.99
CA LEU A 250 14.78 -9.78 -8.62
C LEU A 250 13.78 -9.19 -9.64
N ASN A 251 13.80 -7.88 -9.91
CA ASN A 251 12.82 -7.20 -10.77
C ASN A 251 11.36 -7.32 -10.29
N ALA A 252 11.13 -7.55 -9.00
CA ALA A 252 9.79 -7.72 -8.43
C ALA A 252 9.22 -6.42 -7.86
N TYR A 253 10.07 -5.49 -7.42
CA TYR A 253 9.68 -4.18 -6.90
C TYR A 253 10.75 -3.14 -7.28
N ARG A 254 10.33 -1.99 -7.83
CA ARG A 254 11.22 -0.96 -8.41
C ARG A 254 10.95 0.44 -7.85
N PRO A 255 10.97 0.64 -6.52
CA PRO A 255 10.81 1.98 -5.96
C PRO A 255 12.08 2.81 -6.19
N LYS A 256 11.97 4.13 -5.98
CA LYS A 256 13.14 4.94 -5.65
C LYS A 256 13.60 4.57 -4.23
N ILE A 257 14.88 4.24 -4.04
CA ILE A 257 15.40 3.81 -2.74
C ILE A 257 16.35 4.87 -2.20
N GLY A 258 16.09 5.34 -0.98
CA GLY A 258 16.87 6.36 -0.30
C GLY A 258 17.31 5.96 1.10
N ILE A 259 18.51 6.39 1.51
CA ILE A 259 19.02 6.22 2.86
C ILE A 259 19.46 7.59 3.39
N VAL A 260 18.92 7.99 4.54
CA VAL A 260 19.39 9.16 5.29
C VAL A 260 20.55 8.73 6.20
N ASN A 261 21.78 8.95 5.73
CA ASN A 261 23.00 8.61 6.45
C ASN A 261 23.43 9.72 7.41
N VAL A 262 22.52 10.11 8.30
CA VAL A 262 22.75 11.17 9.30
C VAL A 262 23.87 10.76 10.25
N GLU A 263 24.87 11.64 10.34
CA GLU A 263 26.09 11.42 11.13
C GLU A 263 26.77 10.06 10.90
N GLY A 264 26.71 9.52 9.68
CA GLY A 264 27.37 8.25 9.33
C GLY A 264 26.72 7.01 9.94
N PHE A 265 25.44 7.08 10.36
CA PHE A 265 24.75 5.94 11.00
C PHE A 265 24.82 4.64 10.18
N PHE A 266 24.72 4.74 8.85
CA PHE A 266 24.73 3.60 7.93
C PHE A 266 26.14 3.23 7.44
N ASP A 267 27.21 3.95 7.82
CA ASP A 267 28.58 3.65 7.35
C ASP A 267 29.00 2.18 7.56
N PRO A 268 28.74 1.55 8.72
CA PRO A 268 29.06 0.14 8.92
C PRO A 268 28.28 -0.80 7.99
N PHE A 269 27.03 -0.47 7.67
CA PHE A 269 26.21 -1.23 6.74
C PHE A 269 26.71 -1.08 5.31
N LEU A 270 27.09 0.13 4.90
CA LEU A 270 27.68 0.38 3.58
C LEU A 270 29.01 -0.36 3.42
N ALA A 271 29.84 -0.38 4.47
CA ALA A 271 31.07 -1.17 4.49
C ALA A 271 30.81 -2.68 4.30
N LEU A 272 29.75 -3.22 4.92
CA LEU A 272 29.33 -4.60 4.68
C LEU A 272 28.93 -4.83 3.22
N LEU A 273 28.12 -3.95 2.63
CA LEU A 273 27.73 -4.08 1.22
C LEU A 273 28.94 -4.02 0.29
N HIS A 274 29.91 -3.14 0.56
CA HIS A 274 31.16 -3.07 -0.21
C HIS A 274 31.97 -4.36 -0.09
N HIS A 275 32.01 -4.97 1.10
CA HIS A 275 32.64 -6.27 1.29
C HIS A 275 31.94 -7.37 0.48
N LEU A 276 30.59 -7.41 0.47
CA LEU A 276 29.84 -8.38 -0.35
C LEU A 276 30.12 -8.21 -1.86
N VAL A 277 30.33 -6.98 -2.32
CA VAL A 277 30.76 -6.73 -3.71
C VAL A 277 32.17 -7.24 -3.95
N ALA A 278 33.12 -6.96 -3.04
CA ALA A 278 34.49 -7.41 -3.16
C ALA A 278 34.62 -8.95 -3.19
N GLU A 279 33.78 -9.65 -2.42
CA GLU A 279 33.70 -11.11 -2.38
C GLU A 279 32.84 -11.72 -3.50
N GLY A 280 32.23 -10.91 -4.37
CA GLY A 280 31.44 -11.36 -5.52
C GLY A 280 30.02 -11.85 -5.20
N PHE A 281 29.51 -11.59 -4.00
CA PHE A 281 28.13 -11.91 -3.61
C PHE A 281 27.11 -10.84 -4.02
N LEU A 282 27.57 -9.65 -4.41
CA LEU A 282 26.73 -8.53 -4.80
C LEU A 282 27.33 -7.81 -6.01
N GLU A 283 26.48 -7.34 -6.93
CA GLU A 283 26.94 -6.54 -8.06
C GLU A 283 27.14 -5.07 -7.65
N GLU A 284 28.24 -4.43 -8.06
CA GLU A 284 28.54 -3.03 -7.74
C GLU A 284 27.43 -2.06 -8.17
N LYS A 285 26.73 -2.35 -9.28
CA LYS A 285 25.64 -1.52 -9.80
C LYS A 285 24.51 -1.28 -8.81
N ILE A 286 24.37 -2.11 -7.76
CA ILE A 286 23.35 -1.93 -6.70
C ILE A 286 23.46 -0.56 -6.03
N PHE A 287 24.69 -0.04 -5.87
CA PHE A 287 24.92 1.27 -5.26
C PHE A 287 24.44 2.41 -6.16
N GLY A 288 24.41 2.20 -7.49
CA GLY A 288 23.80 3.14 -8.42
C GLY A 288 22.27 3.21 -8.33
N PHE A 289 21.63 2.27 -7.63
CA PHE A 289 20.18 2.22 -7.46
C PHE A 289 19.69 2.77 -6.12
N VAL A 290 20.62 3.07 -5.20
CA VAL A 290 20.32 3.57 -3.86
C VAL A 290 20.91 4.96 -3.71
N VAL A 291 20.06 5.96 -3.45
CA VAL A 291 20.52 7.32 -3.18
C VAL A 291 20.83 7.44 -1.70
N ILE A 292 22.04 7.87 -1.36
CA ILE A 292 22.49 8.04 0.02
C ILE A 292 22.86 9.50 0.23
N LYS A 293 22.27 10.14 1.24
CA LYS A 293 22.54 11.54 1.60
C LYS A 293 22.58 11.71 3.11
N PRO A 294 23.35 12.69 3.63
CA PRO A 294 23.47 12.92 5.07
C PRO A 294 22.20 13.47 5.70
N THR A 295 21.32 14.14 4.93
CA THR A 295 20.06 14.72 5.43
C THR A 295 18.87 14.28 4.60
N ALA A 296 17.69 14.28 5.22
CA ALA A 296 16.42 13.93 4.60
C ALA A 296 16.07 14.88 3.45
N VAL A 297 16.27 16.18 3.61
CA VAL A 297 15.96 17.17 2.56
C VAL A 297 16.86 16.97 1.35
N GLU A 298 18.16 16.76 1.54
CA GLU A 298 19.08 16.45 0.44
C GLU A 298 18.71 15.15 -0.26
N LEU A 299 18.34 14.12 0.53
CA LEU A 299 17.89 12.84 0.00
C LEU A 299 16.67 13.02 -0.91
N MET A 300 15.63 13.68 -0.42
CA MET A 300 14.37 13.81 -1.17
C MET A 300 14.52 14.69 -2.41
N LYS A 301 15.41 15.71 -2.39
CA LYS A 301 15.77 16.46 -3.59
C LYS A 301 16.45 15.57 -4.61
N ALA A 302 17.43 14.77 -4.19
CA ALA A 302 18.14 13.85 -5.08
C ALA A 302 17.22 12.75 -5.65
N LEU A 303 16.26 12.25 -4.85
CA LEU A 303 15.27 11.28 -5.31
C LEU A 303 14.23 11.86 -6.27
N ARG A 304 13.96 13.17 -6.25
CA ARG A 304 13.01 13.81 -7.16
C ARG A 304 13.38 13.54 -8.62
N ASP A 305 14.65 13.72 -8.95
CA ASP A 305 15.18 13.61 -10.31
C ASP A 305 15.69 12.19 -10.63
N PHE A 306 15.80 11.32 -9.63
CA PHE A 306 16.21 9.93 -9.83
C PHE A 306 15.11 9.11 -10.50
N VAL A 307 15.46 8.43 -11.59
CA VAL A 307 14.59 7.48 -12.29
C VAL A 307 15.18 6.07 -12.14
N PRO A 308 14.49 5.14 -11.44
CA PRO A 308 14.94 3.77 -11.36
C PRO A 308 15.04 3.13 -12.77
N PRO A 309 15.98 2.20 -13.00
CA PRO A 309 16.05 1.45 -14.25
C PRO A 309 14.72 0.74 -14.55
N PRO A 310 14.27 0.70 -15.82
CA PRO A 310 13.04 0.02 -16.19
C PRO A 310 13.10 -1.47 -15.87
N SER A 311 11.97 -2.06 -15.50
CA SER A 311 11.89 -3.51 -15.26
C SER A 311 12.11 -4.27 -16.56
N PRO A 312 13.02 -5.26 -16.61
CA PRO A 312 13.04 -6.25 -17.69
C PRO A 312 11.68 -6.96 -17.79
N ALA A 313 11.32 -7.39 -18.99
CA ALA A 313 10.03 -8.04 -19.31
C ALA A 313 9.78 -9.39 -18.58
N ALA A 314 10.73 -9.86 -17.76
CA ALA A 314 10.56 -11.02 -16.90
C ALA A 314 10.31 -10.56 -15.45
N SER A 315 9.04 -10.36 -15.10
CA SER A 315 8.63 -10.24 -13.70
C SER A 315 8.66 -11.62 -13.07
N LEU A 316 9.39 -11.82 -11.97
CA LEU A 316 9.21 -12.98 -11.11
C LEU A 316 7.74 -13.03 -10.66
N VAL A 317 6.98 -14.02 -11.15
CA VAL A 317 5.56 -14.22 -10.78
C VAL A 317 5.52 -15.08 -9.52
N TRP A 318 5.30 -14.44 -8.37
CA TRP A 318 5.03 -15.13 -7.12
C TRP A 318 3.54 -15.48 -7.05
N LYS A 319 3.19 -16.77 -6.90
CA LYS A 319 1.80 -17.21 -6.67
C LYS A 319 1.36 -17.00 -5.21
N SER A 320 2.32 -16.91 -4.32
CA SER A 320 2.29 -16.42 -2.94
C SER A 320 3.74 -16.27 -2.50
N ARG A 321 4.04 -15.34 -1.58
CA ARG A 321 5.36 -15.26 -0.92
C ARG A 321 5.22 -15.87 0.48
N PRO A 322 6.17 -16.71 0.94
CA PRO A 322 6.04 -17.48 2.19
C PRO A 322 5.86 -16.65 3.46
#